data_AF-A0A945CKL6-F1
#
_entry.id   AF-A0A945CKL6-F1
#
_cell.length_a   1.000
_cell.length_b   1.000
_cell.length_c   1.000
_cell.angle_alpha   90.00
_cell.angle_beta   90.00
_cell.angle_gamma   90.00
#
_symmetry.space_group_name_H-M   'P 1'
#
loop_
_entity.id
_entity.type
_entity.pdbx_description
1 polymer ?
#
loop_
_entity_poly.entity_id
_entity_poly.type
_entity_poly.pdbx_seq_one_letter_code
_entity_poly.pdbx_strand_id
1 'polypeptide(L)'
;MTASEIALLSLGIAGSGFIVSLFTLYYSHLRPPILHTSVGPYIKIYHSDYHKGMGTSLYVPMSFYNRSNRASIVEKVGIELYRHAEPQKRYFMHWEAFAEYQIELGAWRWKEMAHSLPVLGKSSVQKTAWFCWSARNDERLVLLE
;
A
#
# COMPACT_ATOMS: atom_id res chain seq x y z
N MET A 1 24.78 31.43 -43.02
CA MET A 1 23.55 31.68 -42.27
C MET A 1 23.48 33.13 -41.87
N THR A 2 22.35 33.78 -42.06
CA THR A 2 22.13 35.15 -41.62
C THR A 2 21.89 35.20 -40.11
N ALA A 3 22.14 36.35 -39.46
CA ALA A 3 21.94 36.50 -38.01
C ALA A 3 20.48 36.20 -37.58
N SER A 4 19.51 36.47 -38.47
CA SER A 4 18.11 36.13 -38.29
C SER A 4 17.85 34.62 -38.32
N GLU A 5 18.51 33.86 -39.20
CA GLU A 5 18.40 32.39 -39.25
C GLU A 5 18.94 31.74 -37.96
N ILE A 6 20.05 32.26 -37.42
CA ILE A 6 20.61 31.78 -36.14
C ILE A 6 19.62 32.06 -35.01
N ALA A 7 19.05 33.27 -34.94
CA ALA A 7 18.08 33.64 -33.91
C ALA A 7 16.81 32.76 -33.97
N LEU A 8 16.32 32.45 -35.16
CA LEU A 8 15.13 31.61 -35.35
C LEU A 8 15.37 30.16 -34.89
N LEU A 9 16.56 29.61 -35.18
CA LEU A 9 16.97 28.29 -34.69
C LEU A 9 17.13 28.27 -33.18
N SER A 10 17.77 29.27 -32.59
CA SER A 10 17.90 29.38 -31.13
C SER A 10 16.54 29.47 -30.45
N LEU A 11 15.59 30.23 -31.01
CA LEU A 11 14.23 30.31 -30.50
C LEU A 11 13.50 28.97 -30.59
N GLY A 12 13.68 28.22 -31.69
CA GLY A 12 13.12 26.87 -31.83
C GLY A 12 13.67 25.88 -30.81
N ILE A 13 14.98 25.90 -30.58
CA ILE A 13 15.64 25.06 -29.57
C ILE A 13 15.14 25.42 -28.16
N ALA A 14 15.10 26.72 -27.84
CA ALA A 14 14.59 27.18 -26.55
C ALA A 14 13.11 26.79 -26.34
N GLY A 15 12.27 26.95 -27.36
CA GLY A 15 10.86 26.57 -27.31
C GLY A 15 10.64 25.08 -27.10
N SER A 16 11.38 24.23 -27.82
CA SER A 16 11.31 22.77 -27.64
C SER A 16 11.81 22.33 -26.26
N GLY A 17 12.90 22.92 -25.76
CA GLY A 17 13.39 22.69 -24.41
C GLY A 17 12.34 23.07 -23.36
N PHE A 18 11.70 24.22 -23.53
CA PHE A 18 10.62 24.67 -22.64
C PHE A 18 9.43 23.70 -22.61
N ILE A 19 9.00 23.21 -23.77
CA ILE A 19 7.92 22.21 -23.88
C ILE A 19 8.30 20.92 -23.15
N VAL A 20 9.51 20.39 -23.37
CA VAL A 20 10.00 19.19 -22.69
C VAL A 20 10.05 19.39 -21.16
N SER A 21 10.49 20.56 -20.71
CA SER A 21 10.49 20.90 -19.28
C SER A 21 9.08 20.96 -18.69
N LEU A 22 8.11 21.54 -19.41
CA LEU A 22 6.70 21.55 -19.00
C LEU A 22 6.13 20.13 -18.87
N PHE A 23 6.38 19.27 -19.85
CA PHE A 23 5.98 17.87 -19.78
C PHE A 23 6.63 17.17 -18.59
N THR A 24 7.94 17.36 -18.39
CA THR A 24 8.67 16.74 -17.28
C THR A 24 8.11 17.20 -15.93
N LEU A 25 7.83 18.50 -15.78
CA LEU A 25 7.22 19.07 -14.57
C LEU A 25 5.84 18.46 -14.30
N TYR A 26 5.00 18.39 -15.33
CA TYR A 26 3.65 17.86 -15.20
C TYR A 26 3.65 16.39 -14.77
N TYR A 27 4.43 15.53 -15.44
CA TYR A 27 4.46 14.09 -15.14
C TYR A 27 5.22 13.73 -13.85
N SER A 28 6.14 14.59 -13.40
CA SER A 28 6.94 14.33 -12.19
C SER A 28 6.27 14.89 -10.93
N HIS A 29 5.58 16.02 -11.02
CA HIS A 29 5.09 16.74 -9.83
C HIS A 29 3.57 16.92 -9.79
N LEU A 30 2.93 17.26 -10.91
CA LEU A 30 1.52 17.67 -10.91
C LEU A 30 0.55 16.49 -11.09
N ARG A 31 0.92 15.51 -11.90
CA ARG A 31 0.05 14.35 -12.17
C ARG A 31 -0.10 13.50 -10.89
N PRO A 32 -1.33 13.14 -10.49
CA PRO A 32 -1.56 12.24 -9.37
C PRO A 32 -0.87 10.88 -9.58
N PRO A 33 -0.27 10.30 -8.52
CA PRO A 33 0.34 8.98 -8.63
C PRO A 33 -0.72 7.90 -8.86
N ILE A 34 -0.34 6.87 -9.61
CA ILE A 34 -1.20 5.73 -9.90
C ILE A 34 -0.66 4.54 -9.12
N LEU A 35 -1.33 4.24 -8.00
CA LEU A 35 -1.00 3.13 -7.12
C LEU A 35 -1.94 1.95 -7.38
N HIS A 36 -1.37 0.77 -7.56
CA HIS A 36 -2.08 -0.50 -7.61
C HIS A 36 -1.77 -1.31 -6.37
N THR A 37 -2.76 -2.03 -5.88
CA THR A 37 -2.64 -2.92 -4.73
C THR A 37 -3.03 -4.32 -5.14
N SER A 38 -2.26 -5.32 -4.70
CA SER A 38 -2.62 -6.72 -4.82
C SER A 38 -2.46 -7.43 -3.48
N VAL A 39 -3.33 -8.40 -3.24
CA VAL A 39 -3.28 -9.28 -2.08
C VAL A 39 -2.64 -10.60 -2.51
N GLY A 40 -1.75 -11.12 -1.69
CA GLY A 40 -1.06 -12.38 -1.95
C GLY A 40 -1.99 -13.59 -1.83
N PRO A 41 -1.57 -14.74 -2.37
CA PRO A 41 -2.42 -15.93 -2.48
C PRO A 41 -2.71 -16.62 -1.14
N TYR A 42 -1.91 -16.34 -0.11
CA TYR A 42 -2.01 -17.03 1.17
C TYR A 42 -2.36 -16.04 2.27
N ILE A 43 -3.55 -16.18 2.84
CA ILE A 43 -4.00 -15.45 4.03
C ILE A 43 -4.03 -16.45 5.18
N LYS A 44 -3.29 -16.17 6.25
CA LYS A 44 -3.32 -17.00 7.46
C LYS A 44 -4.29 -16.37 8.46
N ILE A 45 -5.27 -17.15 8.89
CA ILE A 45 -6.21 -16.75 9.94
C ILE A 45 -5.98 -17.64 11.15
N TYR A 46 -5.97 -17.05 12.34
CA TYR A 46 -5.79 -17.77 13.59
C TYR A 46 -6.39 -16.99 14.76
N HIS A 47 -6.70 -17.70 15.83
CA HIS A 47 -7.10 -17.08 17.10
C HIS A 47 -5.84 -16.76 17.89
N SER A 48 -5.66 -15.49 18.28
CA SER A 48 -4.53 -15.02 19.07
C SER A 48 -4.98 -14.61 20.46
N ASP A 49 -4.13 -14.84 21.46
CA ASP A 49 -4.39 -14.41 22.84
C ASP A 49 -3.96 -12.94 23.09
N TYR A 50 -4.05 -12.08 22.06
CA TYR A 50 -3.52 -10.72 22.13
C TYR A 50 -4.28 -9.87 23.16
N HIS A 51 -3.53 -9.33 24.14
CA HIS A 51 -3.98 -8.40 25.19
C HIS A 51 -5.06 -8.89 26.19
N LYS A 52 -5.02 -10.17 26.57
CA LYS A 52 -5.83 -10.81 27.66
C LYS A 52 -7.24 -11.27 27.24
N GLY A 53 -7.39 -11.78 26.02
CA GLY A 53 -8.58 -12.51 25.55
C GLY A 53 -8.38 -13.04 24.12
N MET A 54 -9.11 -14.10 23.73
CA MET A 54 -9.04 -14.67 22.37
C MET A 54 -9.59 -13.68 21.33
N GLY A 55 -8.70 -13.12 20.51
CA GLY A 55 -9.02 -12.30 19.34
C GLY A 55 -8.81 -13.07 18.04
N THR A 56 -9.48 -12.67 16.96
CA THR A 56 -9.22 -13.23 15.63
C THR A 56 -8.17 -12.40 14.93
N SER A 57 -7.09 -13.03 14.47
CA SER A 57 -5.97 -12.38 13.82
C SER A 57 -5.73 -12.91 12.41
N LEU A 58 -5.31 -12.01 11.52
CA LEU A 58 -5.07 -12.31 10.11
C LEU A 58 -3.69 -11.80 9.69
N TYR A 59 -2.92 -12.65 9.02
CA TYR A 59 -1.75 -12.23 8.24
C TYR A 59 -2.13 -12.17 6.76
N VAL A 60 -2.00 -10.98 6.17
CA VAL A 60 -2.35 -10.72 4.78
C VAL A 60 -1.11 -10.19 4.06
N PRO A 61 -0.49 -10.98 3.16
CA PRO A 61 0.56 -10.50 2.28
C PRO A 61 -0.03 -9.51 1.28
N MET A 62 0.60 -8.36 1.13
CA MET A 62 0.13 -7.32 0.22
C MET A 62 1.31 -6.75 -0.56
N SER A 63 1.03 -6.38 -1.80
CA SER A 63 1.98 -5.69 -2.66
C SER A 63 1.36 -4.38 -3.15
N PHE A 64 2.15 -3.32 -3.07
CA PHE A 64 1.80 -2.01 -3.59
C PHE A 64 2.74 -1.69 -4.74
N TYR A 65 2.18 -1.33 -5.89
CA TYR A 65 2.92 -1.03 -7.10
C TYR A 65 2.58 0.37 -7.61
N ASN A 66 3.59 1.21 -7.74
CA ASN A 66 3.44 2.58 -8.22
C ASN A 66 3.86 2.67 -9.69
N ARG A 67 2.88 2.88 -10.58
CA ARG A 67 3.13 3.04 -12.03
C ARG A 67 3.60 4.44 -12.42
N SER A 68 3.46 5.42 -11.53
CA SER A 68 3.83 6.80 -11.81
C SER A 68 5.30 7.08 -11.51
N ASN A 69 5.83 8.20 -12.01
CA ASN A 69 7.19 8.65 -11.71
C ASN A 69 7.29 9.33 -10.34
N ARG A 70 6.16 9.73 -9.76
CA ARG A 70 6.07 10.41 -8.47
C ARG A 70 5.93 9.38 -7.34
N ALA A 71 6.59 9.61 -6.21
CA ALA A 71 6.37 8.79 -5.02
C ALA A 71 4.93 8.93 -4.50
N SER A 72 4.45 7.86 -3.87
CA SER A 72 3.13 7.80 -3.22
C SER A 72 3.28 7.24 -1.81
N ILE A 73 2.24 7.37 -1.00
CA ILE A 73 2.23 6.88 0.37
C ILE A 73 0.93 6.10 0.59
N VAL A 74 1.06 4.90 1.17
CA VAL A 74 -0.08 4.14 1.69
C VAL A 74 -0.18 4.43 3.17
N GLU A 75 -1.13 5.25 3.57
CA GLU A 75 -1.26 5.68 4.97
C GLU A 75 -1.83 4.58 5.85
N LYS A 76 -2.93 3.95 5.40
CA LYS A 76 -3.64 2.92 6.14
C LYS A 76 -4.22 1.89 5.19
N VAL A 77 -4.28 0.65 5.66
CA VAL A 77 -5.07 -0.41 5.04
C VAL A 77 -6.07 -0.92 6.06
N GLY A 78 -7.29 -1.11 5.60
CA GLY A 78 -8.35 -1.76 6.35
C GLY A 78 -8.82 -3.01 5.60
N ILE A 79 -9.22 -4.02 6.36
CA ILE A 79 -9.95 -5.17 5.86
C ILE A 79 -11.31 -5.21 6.56
N GLU A 80 -12.33 -5.65 5.83
CA GLU A 80 -13.66 -5.88 6.37
C GLU A 80 -13.98 -7.36 6.26
N LEU A 81 -14.35 -7.98 7.37
CA LEU A 81 -14.86 -9.34 7.40
C LEU A 81 -16.35 -9.31 7.72
N TYR A 82 -17.16 -10.01 6.95
CA TYR A 82 -18.60 -10.12 7.19
C TYR A 82 -19.12 -11.46 6.67
N ARG A 83 -20.26 -11.88 7.20
CA ARG A 83 -20.97 -13.06 6.69
C ARG A 83 -21.92 -12.63 5.59
N HIS A 84 -21.87 -13.25 4.41
CA HIS A 84 -22.78 -12.92 3.31
C HIS A 84 -24.26 -13.02 3.68
N ALA A 85 -24.62 -14.00 4.53
CA ALA A 85 -25.97 -14.19 5.03
C ALA A 85 -26.42 -13.10 6.02
N GLU A 86 -25.49 -12.37 6.65
CA GLU A 86 -25.77 -11.32 7.62
C GLU A 86 -24.87 -10.11 7.36
N PRO A 87 -25.08 -9.37 6.25
CA PRO A 87 -24.18 -8.30 5.80
C PRO A 87 -24.22 -7.06 6.71
N GLN A 88 -25.12 -7.03 7.70
CA GLN A 88 -25.20 -5.96 8.69
C GLN A 88 -24.11 -6.09 9.76
N LYS A 89 -23.60 -7.31 10.00
CA LYS A 89 -22.48 -7.53 10.94
C LYS A 89 -21.17 -7.52 10.18
N ARG A 90 -20.42 -6.44 10.36
CA ARG A 90 -19.15 -6.20 9.67
C ARG A 90 -18.06 -5.86 10.66
N TYR A 91 -16.93 -6.55 10.52
CA TYR A 91 -15.76 -6.42 11.37
C TYR A 91 -14.67 -5.72 10.58
N PHE A 92 -14.56 -4.42 10.76
CA PHE A 92 -13.55 -3.60 10.11
C PHE A 92 -12.28 -3.52 10.97
N MET A 93 -11.16 -3.97 10.41
CA MET A 93 -9.87 -4.02 11.09
C MET A 93 -8.84 -3.21 10.30
N HIS A 94 -8.01 -2.45 11.01
CA HIS A 94 -6.83 -1.83 10.44
C HIS A 94 -5.60 -2.70 10.60
N TRP A 95 -4.60 -2.49 9.76
CA TRP A 95 -3.29 -3.08 9.98
C TRP A 95 -2.69 -2.58 11.29
N GLU A 96 -2.12 -3.46 12.11
CA GLU A 96 -1.50 -3.07 13.38
C GLU A 96 0.02 -3.24 13.34
N ALA A 97 0.48 -4.29 12.68
CA ALA A 97 1.90 -4.61 12.56
C ALA A 97 2.25 -5.14 11.18
N PHE A 98 3.52 -5.00 10.79
CA PHE A 98 4.09 -5.77 9.70
C PHE A 98 4.81 -6.99 10.26
N ALA A 99 4.57 -8.12 9.61
CA ALA A 99 5.13 -9.42 9.97
C ALA A 99 5.95 -10.01 8.82
N GLU A 100 6.84 -10.91 9.19
CA GLU A 100 7.67 -11.66 8.27
C GLU A 100 7.62 -13.14 8.66
N TYR A 101 7.54 -14.00 7.66
CA TYR A 101 7.58 -15.44 7.88
C TYR A 101 9.04 -15.88 8.02
N GLN A 102 9.43 -16.34 9.20
CA GLN A 102 10.75 -16.88 9.43
C GLN A 102 10.75 -18.37 9.10
N ILE A 103 11.32 -18.71 7.94
CA ILE A 103 11.38 -20.09 7.42
C ILE A 103 12.03 -21.02 8.44
N GLU A 104 13.10 -20.57 9.11
CA GLU A 104 13.85 -21.33 10.11
C GLU A 104 13.00 -21.76 11.32
N LEU A 105 12.04 -20.91 11.74
CA LEU A 105 11.18 -21.17 12.89
C LEU A 105 9.80 -21.71 12.50
N GLY A 106 9.49 -21.77 11.20
CA GLY A 106 8.14 -22.08 10.70
C GLY A 106 7.07 -21.12 11.25
N ALA A 107 7.45 -19.89 11.61
CA ALA A 107 6.61 -19.00 12.40
C ALA A 107 6.59 -17.57 11.84
N TRP A 108 5.44 -16.92 12.00
CA TRP A 108 5.31 -15.49 11.73
C TRP A 108 5.85 -14.71 12.92
N ARG A 109 6.74 -13.75 12.65
CA ARG A 109 7.21 -12.81 13.66
C ARG A 109 6.85 -11.39 13.28
N TRP A 110 6.41 -10.64 14.29
CA TRP A 110 6.25 -9.20 14.15
C TRP A 110 7.61 -8.56 14.04
N LYS A 111 7.75 -7.71 13.03
CA LYS A 111 8.98 -6.99 12.77
C LYS A 111 8.88 -5.56 13.27
N GLU A 112 7.75 -4.93 12.98
CA GLU A 112 7.54 -3.52 13.23
C GLU A 112 6.05 -3.18 13.30
N MET A 113 5.71 -2.07 13.96
CA MET A 113 4.36 -1.52 13.96
C MET A 113 4.00 -1.02 12.55
N ALA A 114 2.74 -1.20 12.15
CA ALA A 114 2.25 -0.72 10.87
C ALA A 114 2.28 0.80 10.85
N HIS A 115 3.00 1.35 9.88
CA HIS A 115 3.14 2.78 9.65
C HIS A 115 2.92 3.07 8.16
N SER A 116 2.79 4.36 7.81
CA SER A 116 2.62 4.78 6.42
C SER A 116 3.75 4.25 5.53
N LEU A 117 3.41 3.56 4.45
CA LEU A 117 4.39 2.95 3.54
C LEU A 117 4.66 3.89 2.37
N PRO A 118 5.88 4.47 2.25
CA PRO A 118 6.26 5.16 1.04
C PRO A 118 6.49 4.16 -0.09
N VAL A 119 5.87 4.40 -1.24
CA VAL A 119 6.07 3.63 -2.48
C VAL A 119 6.66 4.57 -3.53
N LEU A 120 7.95 4.40 -3.79
CA LEU A 120 8.70 5.23 -4.74
C LEU A 120 8.11 5.14 -6.14
N GLY A 121 8.42 6.13 -6.99
CA GLY A 121 8.01 6.12 -8.39
C GLY A 121 8.58 4.90 -9.11
N LYS A 122 7.78 4.27 -9.97
CA LYS A 122 8.17 3.09 -10.76
C LYS A 122 8.68 1.90 -9.93
N SER A 123 8.29 1.80 -8.66
CA SER A 123 8.72 0.72 -7.77
C SER A 123 7.54 -0.07 -7.20
N SER A 124 7.86 -1.17 -6.51
CA SER A 124 6.92 -1.92 -5.69
C SER A 124 7.44 -2.07 -4.26
N VAL A 125 6.52 -2.22 -3.31
CA VAL A 125 6.79 -2.57 -1.92
C VAL A 125 5.90 -3.74 -1.54
N GLN A 126 6.47 -4.74 -0.87
CA GLN A 126 5.77 -5.92 -0.40
C GLN A 126 5.88 -6.00 1.13
N LYS A 127 4.75 -6.20 1.79
CA LYS A 127 4.66 -6.35 3.24
C LYS A 127 3.59 -7.37 3.59
N THR A 128 3.80 -8.14 4.65
CA THR A 128 2.70 -8.89 5.26
C THR A 128 2.15 -8.06 6.39
N ALA A 129 0.91 -7.60 6.25
CA ALA A 129 0.22 -6.88 7.31
C ALA A 129 -0.49 -7.87 8.24
N TRP A 130 -0.38 -7.59 9.52
CA TRP A 130 -1.12 -8.27 10.56
C TRP A 130 -2.30 -7.40 10.99
N PHE A 131 -3.48 -8.02 11.01
CA PHE A 131 -4.73 -7.44 11.43
C PHE A 131 -5.24 -8.21 12.63
N CYS A 132 -5.82 -7.50 13.60
CA CYS A 132 -6.36 -8.13 14.80
C CYS A 132 -7.72 -7.55 15.14
N TRP A 133 -8.69 -8.44 15.35
CA TRP A 133 -9.93 -8.10 16.03
C TRP A 133 -9.79 -8.42 17.51
N SER A 134 -9.77 -7.38 18.35
CA SER A 134 -9.60 -7.56 19.79
C SER A 134 -10.81 -8.24 20.43
N ALA A 135 -10.55 -9.12 21.40
CA ALA A 135 -11.57 -9.71 22.26
C ALA A 135 -12.29 -8.68 23.15
N ARG A 136 -11.73 -7.46 23.26
CA ARG A 136 -12.31 -6.35 24.03
C ARG A 136 -13.34 -5.54 23.23
N ASN A 137 -13.45 -5.77 21.93
CA ASN A 137 -14.52 -5.17 21.16
C ASN A 137 -15.87 -5.74 21.64
N ASP A 138 -16.93 -4.94 21.59
CA ASP A 138 -18.26 -5.32 22.10
C ASP A 138 -18.79 -6.61 21.43
N GLU A 139 -18.41 -6.82 20.16
CA GLU A 139 -18.71 -8.03 19.42
C GLU A 139 -17.47 -8.92 19.27
N ARG A 140 -17.63 -10.21 19.56
CA ARG A 140 -16.57 -11.20 19.36
C ARG A 140 -16.60 -11.73 17.93
N LEU A 141 -15.48 -11.60 17.23
CA LEU A 141 -15.25 -12.33 16.00
C LEU A 141 -14.64 -13.69 16.35
N VAL A 142 -15.41 -14.76 16.14
CA VAL A 142 -14.94 -16.14 16.24
C VAL A 142 -15.29 -16.85 14.95
N LEU A 143 -14.27 -17.32 14.24
CA LEU A 143 -14.41 -18.20 13.10
C LEU A 143 -14.49 -19.63 13.63
N LEU A 144 -15.70 -20.19 13.58
CA LEU A 144 -15.98 -21.60 13.83
C LEU A 144 -15.80 -22.34 12.49
N GLU A 145 -15.21 -23.54 12.55
CA GLU A 145 -15.14 -24.46 11.41
C GLU A 145 -16.54 -24.92 10.95
#